data_AF-A0AAN8UH16-F1
#
_entry.id   AF-A0AAN8UH16-F1
#
_cell.length_a   1.000
_cell.length_b   1.000
_cell.length_c   1.000
_cell.angle_alpha   90.00
_cell.angle_beta   90.00
_cell.angle_gamma   90.00
#
_symmetry.space_group_name_H-M   'P 1'
#
loop_
_entity.id
_entity.type
_entity.pdbx_description
1 polymer ?
#
loop_
_entity_poly.entity_id
_entity_poly.type
_entity_poly.pdbx_seq_one_letter_code
_entity_poly.pdbx_strand_id
1 'polypeptide(L)'
;MATPQTHYSFHVFLSFRGEDTRKNFTDHLYTALINAGIRTFRDDDEIRRGENIESELQKGIRESKISLVVFSKDYGSSRWCLDELVNILDRRKKEGHTVLPVFYTVSPEDVQNQTGRFAEAFVNHEKRGNAESGEKRKEWMEKMDKWRVALKEVAELEGMCLAKEVDGHEAKFIQKIIKEILKRLNRTVLSVPSYTVGLESRVKDINSWLQDQSSEVGIGMICGLGGVGKTTVAKVAYNSNYDRFDGSCFLANVREISEKHPNGQVYLQKQIFESILKGRKEKIFNADEGIVKMKDAIGNKKVFIVFDDVDQLDVLDSLIGTRDWFYPGSKILITTRCEKLLKSYERHMLFKIKELGVDESLKLFSWYAFAQDHPLEEFKMLSTEAIQHCGGLPLALYDLGSFLSGRGMEIWRSKLQKLEAIPHSRVQKNLEISYKSLDDHDQRLFLLIASLFVGKDKDYVIKFLENSDLHPTVGIQNLIDRSLISIDDENKVMMPPLIQDMGKEIIRRESPDDPERLCKLLNQCGLSNCLTENNETDADGVDLPGTHLPEDGLVPALGPNGAKRPYYQDFPEIAVLPYLGNSLKRRFVGLLSTFPLSGGLKRFFP
;
A
#
# COMPACT_ATOMS: atom_id res chain seq x y z
N MET A 1 -20.63 -9.25 -10.26
CA MET A 1 -20.46 -8.69 -11.63
C MET A 1 -19.59 -7.45 -11.52
N ALA A 2 -18.52 -7.33 -12.32
CA ALA A 2 -17.75 -6.09 -12.37
C ALA A 2 -18.52 -5.04 -13.19
N THR A 3 -18.63 -3.81 -12.70
CA THR A 3 -19.11 -2.69 -13.50
C THR A 3 -18.11 -2.44 -14.64
N PRO A 4 -18.57 -2.16 -15.88
CA PRO A 4 -17.68 -1.89 -16.98
C PRO A 4 -16.83 -0.65 -16.66
N GLN A 5 -15.50 -0.77 -16.79
CA GLN A 5 -14.59 0.35 -16.56
C GLN A 5 -14.82 1.43 -17.63
N THR A 6 -15.58 2.45 -17.27
CA THR A 6 -15.71 3.68 -18.06
C THR A 6 -14.35 4.38 -18.10
N HIS A 7 -13.76 4.42 -19.28
CA HIS A 7 -12.37 4.87 -19.46
C HIS A 7 -12.32 6.40 -19.55
N TYR A 8 -12.32 7.07 -18.39
CA TYR A 8 -12.28 8.53 -18.30
C TYR A 8 -10.92 9.11 -18.69
N SER A 9 -10.84 9.77 -19.85
CA SER A 9 -9.66 10.56 -20.27
C SER A 9 -9.37 11.68 -19.27
N PHE A 10 -10.41 12.35 -18.76
CA PHE A 10 -10.30 13.52 -17.90
C PHE A 10 -10.95 13.30 -16.52
N HIS A 11 -10.51 14.07 -15.54
CA HIS A 11 -11.12 14.11 -14.21
C HIS A 11 -12.21 15.18 -14.16
N VAL A 12 -11.92 16.36 -14.72
CA VAL A 12 -12.80 17.52 -14.73
C VAL A 12 -13.00 18.00 -16.16
N PHE A 13 -14.25 18.28 -16.53
CA PHE A 13 -14.64 19.12 -17.64
C PHE A 13 -14.94 20.52 -17.11
N LEU A 14 -14.27 21.54 -17.62
CA LEU A 14 -14.38 22.93 -17.15
C LEU A 14 -15.19 23.77 -18.13
N SER A 15 -16.41 24.07 -17.74
CA SER A 15 -17.42 24.86 -18.47
C SER A 15 -17.45 26.29 -17.94
N PHE A 16 -17.36 27.30 -18.82
CA PHE A 16 -17.27 28.71 -18.42
C PHE A 16 -17.52 29.65 -19.61
N ARG A 17 -17.85 30.92 -19.32
CA ARG A 17 -17.87 31.97 -20.33
C ARG A 17 -16.44 32.47 -20.59
N GLY A 18 -15.95 32.25 -21.81
CA GLY A 18 -14.60 32.59 -22.23
C GLY A 18 -14.30 34.09 -22.12
N GLU A 19 -15.17 34.92 -22.70
CA GLU A 19 -15.04 36.39 -22.70
C GLU A 19 -14.97 37.00 -21.29
N ASP A 20 -15.64 36.39 -20.30
CA ASP A 20 -15.65 36.89 -18.92
C ASP A 20 -14.42 36.46 -18.12
N THR A 21 -14.03 35.19 -18.24
CA THR A 21 -13.15 34.55 -17.23
C THR A 21 -11.89 33.87 -17.76
N ARG A 22 -11.74 33.68 -19.09
CA ARG A 22 -10.62 32.88 -19.66
C ARG A 22 -9.24 33.33 -19.19
N LYS A 23 -9.01 34.64 -19.07
CA LYS A 23 -7.70 35.24 -18.79
C LYS A 23 -7.50 35.67 -17.32
N ASN A 24 -8.43 35.29 -16.44
CA ASN A 24 -8.40 35.65 -15.02
C ASN A 24 -8.69 34.40 -14.16
N PHE A 25 -9.79 34.39 -13.40
CA PHE A 25 -10.23 33.34 -12.50
C PHE A 25 -10.15 31.93 -13.10
N THR A 26 -10.64 31.73 -14.33
CA THR A 26 -10.64 30.40 -14.95
C THR A 26 -9.24 29.92 -15.35
N ASP A 27 -8.31 30.82 -15.72
CA ASP A 27 -6.92 30.41 -15.97
C ASP A 27 -6.24 29.99 -14.66
N HIS A 28 -6.40 30.78 -13.61
CA HIS A 28 -5.87 30.47 -12.28
C HIS A 28 -6.46 29.17 -11.71
N LEU A 29 -7.76 28.94 -11.89
CA LEU A 29 -8.44 27.70 -11.51
C LEU A 29 -7.92 26.51 -12.32
N TYR A 30 -7.76 26.66 -13.64
CA TYR A 30 -7.19 25.63 -14.50
C TYR A 30 -5.74 25.29 -14.10
N THR A 31 -4.88 26.28 -13.90
CA THR A 31 -3.51 26.09 -13.42
C THR A 31 -3.49 25.39 -12.06
N ALA A 32 -4.38 25.75 -11.13
CA ALA A 32 -4.50 25.08 -9.83
C ALA A 32 -4.96 23.62 -9.95
N LEU A 33 -5.89 23.30 -10.87
CA LEU A 33 -6.31 21.94 -11.17
C LEU A 33 -5.15 21.10 -11.71
N ILE A 34 -4.40 21.62 -12.69
CA ILE A 34 -3.23 20.94 -13.27
C ILE A 34 -2.14 20.73 -12.22
N ASN A 35 -1.84 21.73 -11.39
CA ASN A 35 -0.85 21.63 -10.30
C ASN A 35 -1.27 20.63 -9.21
N ALA A 36 -2.58 20.42 -8.99
CA ALA A 36 -3.12 19.36 -8.14
C ALA A 36 -3.16 17.97 -8.83
N GLY A 37 -2.57 17.85 -10.02
CA GLY A 37 -2.55 16.62 -10.80
C GLY A 37 -3.91 16.21 -11.36
N ILE A 38 -4.87 17.13 -11.48
CA ILE A 38 -6.23 16.87 -11.96
C ILE A 38 -6.25 17.11 -13.48
N ARG A 39 -6.21 16.01 -14.27
CA ARG A 39 -6.35 16.11 -15.75
C ARG A 39 -7.68 16.79 -16.07
N THR A 40 -7.62 17.99 -16.62
CA THR A 40 -8.79 18.85 -16.84
C THR A 40 -8.93 19.14 -18.33
N PHE A 41 -10.09 18.84 -18.88
CA PHE A 41 -10.52 19.37 -20.17
C PHE A 41 -11.01 20.80 -19.92
N ARG A 42 -10.39 21.78 -20.57
CA ARG A 42 -10.83 23.19 -20.53
C ARG A 42 -11.52 23.49 -21.84
N ASP A 43 -12.81 23.79 -21.79
CA ASP A 43 -13.52 24.29 -22.96
C ASP A 43 -12.87 25.58 -23.49
N ASP A 44 -12.93 25.78 -24.81
CA ASP A 44 -12.50 27.04 -25.42
C ASP A 44 -13.57 27.70 -26.29
N ASP A 45 -14.54 28.30 -25.60
CA ASP A 45 -15.50 29.34 -26.02
C ASP A 45 -14.95 30.45 -26.98
N GLU A 46 -13.62 30.62 -27.19
CA GLU A 46 -13.02 31.50 -28.23
C GLU A 46 -12.30 30.75 -29.38
N ILE A 47 -12.12 29.42 -29.33
CA ILE A 47 -11.50 28.66 -30.42
C ILE A 47 -12.43 28.58 -31.63
N ARG A 48 -11.96 29.26 -32.68
CA ARG A 48 -12.67 29.59 -33.91
C ARG A 48 -12.93 28.37 -34.79
N ARG A 49 -14.17 28.28 -35.29
CA ARG A 49 -14.54 27.84 -36.65
C ARG A 49 -13.71 26.67 -37.24
N GLY A 50 -14.05 25.44 -36.82
CA GLY A 50 -13.69 24.20 -37.51
C GLY A 50 -14.83 23.20 -37.41
N GLU A 51 -14.95 22.29 -38.37
CA GLU A 51 -15.93 21.19 -38.28
C GLU A 51 -15.48 20.17 -37.21
N ASN A 52 -16.45 19.47 -36.59
CA ASN A 52 -16.32 18.49 -35.49
C ASN A 52 -16.16 18.99 -34.03
N ILE A 53 -16.17 20.31 -33.74
CA ILE A 53 -16.02 20.84 -32.35
C ILE A 53 -17.12 20.33 -31.39
N GLU A 54 -18.39 20.30 -31.81
CA GLU A 54 -19.48 19.79 -30.97
C GLU A 54 -19.27 18.32 -30.56
N SER A 55 -18.67 17.51 -31.45
CA SER A 55 -18.29 16.12 -31.17
C SER A 55 -17.20 16.04 -30.09
N GLU A 56 -16.21 16.94 -30.14
CA GLU A 56 -15.13 17.02 -29.14
C GLU A 56 -15.62 17.51 -27.77
N LEU A 57 -16.55 18.47 -27.71
CA LEU A 57 -17.17 18.91 -26.45
C LEU A 57 -18.04 17.82 -25.84
N GLN A 58 -18.89 17.17 -26.64
CA GLN A 58 -19.67 16.01 -26.21
C GLN A 58 -18.76 14.85 -25.76
N LYS A 59 -17.58 14.69 -26.37
CA LYS A 59 -16.56 13.74 -25.93
C LYS A 59 -15.93 14.19 -24.61
N GLY A 60 -15.56 15.45 -24.46
CA GLY A 60 -15.02 16.04 -23.23
C GLY A 60 -15.96 15.87 -22.03
N ILE A 61 -17.26 16.13 -22.21
CA ILE A 61 -18.31 15.90 -21.20
C ILE A 61 -18.37 14.40 -20.84
N ARG A 62 -18.43 13.50 -21.84
CA ARG A 62 -18.57 12.05 -21.62
C ARG A 62 -17.32 11.39 -21.00
N GLU A 63 -16.13 11.84 -21.38
CA GLU A 63 -14.84 11.31 -20.91
C GLU A 63 -14.34 11.95 -19.60
N SER A 64 -15.15 12.82 -18.98
CA SER A 64 -14.87 13.45 -17.68
C SER A 64 -15.67 12.84 -16.54
N LYS A 65 -15.10 12.80 -15.33
CA LYS A 65 -15.79 12.32 -14.11
C LYS A 65 -16.67 13.39 -13.44
N ILE A 66 -16.29 14.66 -13.56
CA ILE A 66 -16.96 15.81 -12.97
C ILE A 66 -17.08 16.91 -14.02
N SER A 67 -18.23 17.58 -14.12
CA SER A 67 -18.35 18.88 -14.81
C SER A 67 -18.34 20.01 -13.78
N LEU A 68 -17.38 20.92 -13.92
CA LEU A 68 -17.26 22.15 -13.13
C LEU A 68 -17.79 23.31 -13.97
N VAL A 69 -18.89 23.93 -13.54
CA VAL A 69 -19.58 24.98 -14.32
C VAL A 69 -19.40 26.33 -13.63
N VAL A 70 -18.63 27.23 -14.25
CA VAL A 70 -18.29 28.55 -13.72
C VAL A 70 -19.26 29.60 -14.25
N PHE A 71 -20.25 29.95 -13.43
CA PHE A 71 -21.23 30.99 -13.72
C PHE A 71 -20.64 32.38 -13.49
N SER A 72 -20.68 33.16 -14.56
CA SER A 72 -20.25 34.56 -14.64
C SER A 72 -21.40 35.41 -15.20
N LYS A 73 -21.27 36.74 -15.08
CA LYS A 73 -22.31 37.73 -15.41
C LYS A 73 -22.92 37.53 -16.81
N ASP A 74 -22.12 37.20 -17.82
CA ASP A 74 -22.54 37.14 -19.21
C ASP A 74 -22.58 35.69 -19.74
N TYR A 75 -22.55 34.68 -18.85
CA TYR A 75 -22.68 33.25 -19.18
C TYR A 75 -23.97 32.95 -19.96
N GLY A 76 -25.12 33.47 -19.49
CA GLY A 76 -26.42 33.29 -20.15
C GLY A 76 -26.50 33.89 -21.57
N SER A 77 -25.56 34.76 -21.95
CA SER A 77 -25.50 35.33 -23.30
C SER A 77 -24.88 34.36 -24.33
N SER A 78 -24.11 33.36 -23.89
CA SER A 78 -23.51 32.36 -24.77
C SER A 78 -24.45 31.18 -25.01
N ARG A 79 -24.84 30.98 -26.27
CA ARG A 79 -25.61 29.80 -26.69
C ARG A 79 -24.83 28.50 -26.47
N TRP A 80 -23.51 28.54 -26.67
CA TRP A 80 -22.63 27.38 -26.47
C TRP A 80 -22.61 26.97 -25.00
N CYS A 81 -22.36 27.89 -24.07
CA CYS A 81 -22.37 27.58 -22.63
C CYS A 81 -23.74 27.07 -22.12
N LEU A 82 -24.84 27.51 -22.74
CA LEU A 82 -26.19 27.03 -22.41
C LEU A 82 -26.50 25.65 -23.02
N ASP A 83 -26.08 25.39 -24.26
CA ASP A 83 -26.19 24.08 -24.90
C ASP A 83 -25.33 23.03 -24.18
N GLU A 84 -24.11 23.39 -23.83
CA GLU A 84 -23.19 22.58 -23.03
C GLU A 84 -23.80 22.21 -21.67
N LEU A 85 -24.40 23.18 -20.97
CA LEU A 85 -25.08 22.96 -19.70
C LEU A 85 -26.25 21.98 -19.83
N VAL A 86 -27.06 22.07 -20.89
CA VAL A 86 -28.14 21.11 -21.18
C VAL A 86 -27.57 19.69 -21.34
N ASN A 87 -26.47 19.54 -22.07
CA ASN A 87 -25.81 18.24 -22.29
C ASN A 87 -25.22 17.66 -20.98
N ILE A 88 -24.59 18.50 -20.16
CA ILE A 88 -24.06 18.13 -18.84
C ILE A 88 -25.18 17.59 -17.93
N LEU A 89 -26.34 18.25 -17.89
CA LEU A 89 -27.48 17.85 -17.05
C LEU A 89 -28.25 16.65 -17.60
N ASP A 90 -28.37 16.51 -18.92
CA ASP A 90 -28.91 15.30 -19.55
C ASP A 90 -28.05 14.07 -19.20
N ARG A 91 -26.72 14.22 -19.25
CA ARG A 91 -25.79 13.19 -18.78
C ARG A 91 -25.93 12.91 -17.28
N ARG A 92 -26.09 13.95 -16.44
CA ARG A 92 -26.37 13.80 -15.00
C ARG A 92 -27.60 12.93 -14.74
N LYS A 93 -28.71 13.18 -15.45
CA LYS A 93 -29.96 12.42 -15.31
C LYS A 93 -29.83 10.96 -15.77
N LYS A 94 -29.09 10.71 -16.85
CA LYS A 94 -28.96 9.37 -17.47
C LYS A 94 -27.91 8.49 -16.81
N GLU A 95 -26.78 9.07 -16.38
CA GLU A 95 -25.59 8.34 -15.94
C GLU A 95 -25.16 8.64 -14.49
N GLY A 96 -25.86 9.52 -13.78
CA GLY A 96 -25.45 9.96 -12.44
C GLY A 96 -24.19 10.85 -12.44
N HIS A 97 -23.87 11.47 -13.59
CA HIS A 97 -22.69 12.32 -13.76
C HIS A 97 -22.60 13.45 -12.72
N THR A 98 -21.42 13.65 -12.14
CA THR A 98 -21.22 14.62 -11.07
C THR A 98 -21.07 16.03 -11.64
N VAL A 99 -21.88 16.97 -11.14
CA VAL A 99 -21.85 18.38 -11.53
C VAL A 99 -21.54 19.22 -10.29
N LEU A 100 -20.66 20.20 -10.43
CA LEU A 100 -20.31 21.18 -9.39
C LEU A 100 -20.47 22.59 -9.96
N PRO A 101 -21.52 23.33 -9.60
CA PRO A 101 -21.66 24.74 -9.99
C PRO A 101 -20.76 25.63 -9.13
N VAL A 102 -20.13 26.61 -9.77
CA VAL A 102 -19.29 27.63 -9.18
C VAL A 102 -19.83 29.00 -9.56
N PHE A 103 -20.40 29.72 -8.59
CA PHE A 103 -20.99 31.03 -8.78
C PHE A 103 -19.92 32.09 -8.50
N TYR A 104 -19.32 32.63 -9.57
CA TYR A 104 -18.15 33.50 -9.50
C TYR A 104 -18.53 34.98 -9.35
N THR A 105 -19.24 35.56 -10.34
CA THR A 105 -19.70 36.98 -10.30
C THR A 105 -21.23 37.12 -10.28
N VAL A 106 -21.96 36.07 -9.92
CA VAL A 106 -23.43 36.03 -9.91
C VAL A 106 -23.92 35.28 -8.68
N SER A 107 -25.17 35.50 -8.27
CA SER A 107 -25.80 34.69 -7.23
C SER A 107 -26.41 33.40 -7.82
N PRO A 108 -26.58 32.33 -7.02
CA PRO A 108 -27.35 31.16 -7.46
C PRO A 108 -28.80 31.51 -7.80
N GLU A 109 -29.38 32.47 -7.07
CA GLU A 109 -30.77 32.95 -7.25
C GLU A 109 -30.98 33.63 -8.60
N ASP A 110 -29.98 34.40 -9.08
CA ASP A 110 -30.00 35.01 -10.42
C ASP A 110 -29.93 33.97 -11.54
N VAL A 111 -29.16 32.90 -11.34
CA VAL A 111 -29.08 31.77 -12.28
C VAL A 111 -30.40 30.99 -12.26
N GLN A 112 -30.95 30.71 -11.07
CA GLN A 112 -32.16 29.88 -10.89
C GLN A 112 -33.42 30.53 -11.44
N ASN A 113 -33.58 31.84 -11.23
CA ASN A 113 -34.76 32.62 -11.64
C ASN A 113 -34.54 33.41 -12.93
N GLN A 114 -33.35 33.28 -13.54
CA GLN A 114 -32.91 34.03 -14.73
C GLN A 114 -33.10 35.56 -14.58
N THR A 115 -32.74 36.13 -13.42
CA THR A 115 -32.84 37.57 -13.15
C THR A 115 -31.57 38.34 -13.52
N GLY A 116 -31.63 39.68 -13.45
CA GLY A 116 -30.50 40.56 -13.77
C GLY A 116 -29.95 40.34 -15.18
N ARG A 117 -28.64 40.07 -15.28
CA ARG A 117 -27.96 39.81 -16.57
C ARG A 117 -28.51 38.60 -17.32
N PHE A 118 -29.03 37.58 -16.62
CA PHE A 118 -29.67 36.45 -17.28
C PHE A 118 -30.98 36.87 -17.95
N ALA A 119 -31.77 37.75 -17.33
CA ALA A 119 -33.00 38.28 -17.95
C ALA A 119 -32.68 39.05 -19.24
N GLU A 120 -31.68 39.93 -19.20
CA GLU A 120 -31.19 40.68 -20.37
C GLU A 120 -30.72 39.74 -21.51
N ALA A 121 -30.00 38.68 -21.15
CA ALA A 121 -29.55 37.66 -22.11
C ALA A 121 -30.72 36.93 -22.77
N PHE A 122 -31.71 36.48 -21.98
CA PHE A 122 -32.90 35.81 -22.52
C PHE A 122 -33.75 36.72 -23.41
N VAL A 123 -33.94 38.01 -23.06
CA VAL A 123 -34.60 38.99 -23.95
C VAL A 123 -33.86 39.12 -25.30
N ASN A 124 -32.53 39.05 -25.31
CA ASN A 124 -31.75 39.09 -26.55
C ASN A 124 -31.85 37.79 -27.36
N HIS A 125 -31.98 36.64 -26.71
CA HIS A 125 -32.27 35.37 -27.39
C HIS A 125 -33.71 35.32 -27.95
N GLU A 126 -34.70 35.91 -27.26
CA GLU A 126 -36.08 36.02 -27.76
C GLU A 126 -36.17 36.93 -28.99
N LYS A 127 -35.48 38.08 -28.99
CA LYS A 127 -35.38 38.96 -30.16
C LYS A 127 -34.80 38.23 -31.39
N ARG A 128 -33.81 37.36 -31.18
CA ARG A 128 -33.23 36.51 -32.24
C ARG A 128 -34.21 35.45 -32.71
N GLY A 129 -34.87 34.72 -31.80
CA GLY A 129 -35.88 33.71 -32.14
C GLY A 129 -37.08 34.27 -32.89
N ASN A 130 -37.51 35.48 -32.56
CA ASN A 130 -38.60 36.18 -33.24
C ASN A 130 -38.24 36.72 -34.64
N ALA A 131 -36.96 36.71 -35.03
CA ALA A 131 -36.54 36.99 -36.40
C ALA A 131 -36.60 35.75 -37.32
N GLU A 132 -36.70 34.54 -36.75
CA GLU A 132 -36.89 33.29 -37.49
C GLU A 132 -38.38 33.05 -37.81
N SER A 133 -38.66 32.19 -38.80
CA SER A 133 -40.02 31.89 -39.26
C SER A 133 -40.27 30.38 -39.40
N GLY A 134 -41.53 29.96 -39.25
CA GLY A 134 -41.93 28.57 -39.34
C GLY A 134 -41.29 27.68 -38.27
N GLU A 135 -40.88 26.47 -38.65
CA GLU A 135 -40.37 25.45 -37.72
C GLU A 135 -39.13 25.92 -36.95
N LYS A 136 -38.23 26.70 -37.57
CA LYS A 136 -37.03 27.24 -36.90
C LYS A 136 -37.36 28.08 -35.67
N ARG A 137 -38.46 28.84 -35.70
CA ARG A 137 -38.91 29.63 -34.55
C ARG A 137 -39.38 28.72 -33.42
N LYS A 138 -40.05 27.62 -33.74
CA LYS A 138 -40.51 26.61 -32.77
C LYS A 138 -39.33 25.87 -32.15
N GLU A 139 -38.39 25.36 -32.97
CA GLU A 139 -37.13 24.76 -32.51
C GLU A 139 -36.35 25.70 -31.57
N TRP A 140 -36.29 26.99 -31.90
CA TRP A 140 -35.62 28.00 -31.07
C TRP A 140 -36.31 28.18 -29.72
N MET A 141 -37.64 28.26 -29.68
CA MET A 141 -38.39 28.37 -28.42
C MET A 141 -38.20 27.13 -27.55
N GLU A 142 -38.32 25.92 -28.11
CA GLU A 142 -38.05 24.66 -27.40
C GLU A 142 -36.62 24.60 -26.85
N LYS A 143 -35.65 25.17 -27.58
CA LYS A 143 -34.26 25.27 -27.16
C LYS A 143 -34.07 26.25 -25.99
N MET A 144 -34.73 27.40 -26.03
CA MET A 144 -34.73 28.37 -24.93
C MET A 144 -35.38 27.80 -23.66
N ASP A 145 -36.44 27.01 -23.77
CA ASP A 145 -37.07 26.39 -22.61
C ASP A 145 -36.19 25.30 -21.98
N LYS A 146 -35.45 24.52 -22.79
CA LYS A 146 -34.39 23.62 -22.30
C LYS A 146 -33.31 24.39 -21.53
N TRP A 147 -32.88 25.56 -22.01
CA TRP A 147 -31.92 26.41 -21.32
C TRP A 147 -32.45 26.94 -19.97
N ARG A 148 -33.71 27.39 -19.90
CA ARG A 148 -34.36 27.83 -18.65
C ARG A 148 -34.40 26.71 -17.61
N VAL A 149 -34.85 25.53 -18.02
CA VAL A 149 -34.91 24.34 -17.15
C VAL A 149 -33.50 23.95 -16.67
N ALA A 150 -32.50 23.99 -17.54
CA ALA A 150 -31.11 23.67 -17.21
C ALA A 150 -30.50 24.65 -16.19
N LEU A 151 -30.69 25.96 -16.38
CA LEU A 151 -30.21 26.99 -15.44
C LEU A 151 -30.90 26.89 -14.07
N LYS A 152 -32.20 26.57 -14.05
CA LYS A 152 -32.91 26.31 -12.81
C LYS A 152 -32.37 25.08 -12.08
N GLU A 153 -32.27 23.94 -12.77
CA GLU A 153 -31.82 22.68 -12.16
C GLU A 153 -30.38 22.76 -11.64
N VAL A 154 -29.45 23.36 -12.38
CA VAL A 154 -28.06 23.46 -11.93
C VAL A 154 -27.90 24.38 -10.72
N ALA A 155 -28.73 25.41 -10.60
CA ALA A 155 -28.71 26.33 -9.47
C ALA A 155 -29.29 25.71 -8.18
N GLU A 156 -30.10 24.66 -8.31
CA GLU A 156 -30.63 23.86 -7.19
C GLU A 156 -29.62 22.82 -6.67
N LEU A 157 -28.47 22.64 -7.32
CA LEU A 157 -27.40 21.75 -6.86
C LEU A 157 -26.51 22.40 -5.79
N GLU A 158 -25.92 21.56 -4.94
CA GLU A 158 -24.86 21.99 -4.01
C GLU A 158 -23.63 22.49 -4.77
N GLY A 159 -23.55 23.81 -4.91
CA GLY A 159 -22.45 24.55 -5.54
C GLY A 159 -21.74 25.50 -4.59
N MET A 160 -20.70 26.17 -5.10
CA MET A 160 -19.82 27.03 -4.32
C MET A 160 -19.96 28.48 -4.79
N CYS A 161 -20.12 29.45 -3.89
CA CYS A 161 -20.33 30.86 -4.24
C CYS A 161 -19.21 31.76 -3.69
N LEU A 162 -18.48 32.47 -4.56
CA LEU A 162 -17.32 33.28 -4.16
C LEU A 162 -17.66 34.28 -3.04
N ALA A 163 -18.83 34.93 -3.15
CA ALA A 163 -19.30 35.91 -2.18
C ALA A 163 -19.69 35.33 -0.81
N LYS A 164 -20.04 34.03 -0.72
CA LYS A 164 -20.48 33.38 0.53
C LYS A 164 -19.37 32.56 1.22
N GLU A 165 -18.35 32.12 0.47
CA GLU A 165 -17.48 31.02 0.91
C GLU A 165 -16.13 31.43 1.53
N VAL A 166 -15.61 32.64 1.19
CA VAL A 166 -14.25 33.13 1.56
C VAL A 166 -14.10 34.67 1.50
N ASP A 167 -15.14 35.44 1.81
CA ASP A 167 -15.14 36.92 1.77
C ASP A 167 -14.72 37.53 0.41
N GLY A 168 -15.01 36.82 -0.70
CA GLY A 168 -14.65 37.28 -2.05
C GLY A 168 -13.21 37.03 -2.49
N HIS A 169 -12.35 36.41 -1.67
CA HIS A 169 -10.95 36.16 -2.03
C HIS A 169 -10.77 34.98 -3.02
N GLU A 170 -10.67 35.28 -4.31
CA GLU A 170 -10.48 34.30 -5.41
C GLU A 170 -9.44 33.21 -5.13
N ALA A 171 -8.24 33.57 -4.66
CA ALA A 171 -7.18 32.59 -4.41
C ALA A 171 -7.56 31.56 -3.33
N LYS A 172 -8.25 31.98 -2.26
CA LYS A 172 -8.78 31.07 -1.23
C LYS A 172 -9.92 30.23 -1.81
N PHE A 173 -10.79 30.83 -2.63
CA PHE A 173 -11.92 30.15 -3.26
C PHE A 173 -11.46 29.03 -4.19
N ILE A 174 -10.46 29.29 -5.05
CA ILE A 174 -9.84 28.30 -5.93
C ILE A 174 -9.32 27.12 -5.09
N GLN A 175 -8.56 27.35 -4.01
CA GLN A 175 -8.09 26.26 -3.14
C GLN A 175 -9.24 25.43 -2.53
N LYS A 176 -10.36 26.07 -2.18
CA LYS A 176 -11.57 25.39 -1.70
C LYS A 176 -12.20 24.50 -2.79
N ILE A 177 -12.31 25.01 -4.02
CA ILE A 177 -12.79 24.27 -5.19
C ILE A 177 -11.89 23.05 -5.48
N ILE A 178 -10.56 23.21 -5.45
CA ILE A 178 -9.62 22.09 -5.62
C ILE A 178 -9.86 21.00 -4.56
N LYS A 179 -10.04 21.38 -3.29
CA LYS A 179 -10.29 20.42 -2.20
C LYS A 179 -11.61 19.65 -2.42
N GLU A 180 -12.69 20.34 -2.77
CA GLU A 180 -13.99 19.69 -3.02
C GLU A 180 -13.95 18.77 -4.25
N ILE A 181 -13.24 19.15 -5.33
CA ILE A 181 -13.03 18.28 -6.49
C ILE A 181 -12.22 17.04 -6.14
N LEU A 182 -11.13 17.16 -5.37
CA LEU A 182 -10.33 16.00 -4.95
C LEU A 182 -11.14 15.01 -4.12
N LYS A 183 -11.97 15.52 -3.20
CA LYS A 183 -12.93 14.74 -2.41
C LYS A 183 -13.96 14.04 -3.31
N ARG A 184 -14.60 14.74 -4.25
CA ARG A 184 -15.58 14.17 -5.20
C ARG A 184 -14.96 13.15 -6.18
N LEU A 185 -13.68 13.30 -6.54
CA LEU A 185 -12.97 12.34 -7.38
C LEU A 185 -12.63 11.02 -6.65
N ASN A 186 -12.79 10.97 -5.31
CA ASN A 186 -12.48 9.85 -4.43
C ASN A 186 -11.16 9.15 -4.80
N ARG A 187 -10.09 9.94 -4.91
CA ARG A 187 -8.78 9.46 -5.35
C ARG A 187 -8.13 8.62 -4.26
N THR A 188 -8.13 7.30 -4.45
CA THR A 188 -7.15 6.40 -3.85
C THR A 188 -5.75 6.82 -4.31
N VAL A 189 -4.99 7.43 -3.41
CA VAL A 189 -3.61 7.89 -3.67
C VAL A 189 -2.65 6.70 -3.68
N LEU A 190 -2.92 5.70 -2.84
CA LEU A 190 -2.12 4.49 -2.69
C LEU A 190 -2.88 3.27 -3.19
N SER A 191 -2.21 2.44 -3.99
CA SER A 191 -2.76 1.16 -4.43
C SER A 191 -2.94 0.20 -3.25
N VAL A 192 -4.15 -0.33 -3.10
CA VAL A 192 -4.52 -1.40 -2.16
C VAL A 192 -4.94 -2.65 -2.94
N PRO A 193 -4.85 -3.86 -2.37
CA PRO A 193 -5.30 -5.08 -3.04
C PRO A 193 -6.80 -5.03 -3.37
N SER A 194 -7.19 -5.65 -4.49
CA SER A 194 -8.59 -5.67 -4.96
C SER A 194 -9.57 -6.36 -4.00
N TYR A 195 -9.08 -7.26 -3.15
CA TYR A 195 -9.87 -8.03 -2.21
C TYR A 195 -9.58 -7.58 -0.77
N THR A 196 -10.52 -6.85 -0.18
CA THR A 196 -10.35 -6.13 1.09
C THR A 196 -10.94 -6.90 2.28
N VAL A 197 -10.83 -8.23 2.27
CA VAL A 197 -11.40 -9.11 3.30
C VAL A 197 -10.83 -8.75 4.68
N GLY A 198 -11.71 -8.52 5.66
CA GLY A 198 -11.31 -8.22 7.05
C GLY A 198 -10.61 -6.87 7.26
N LEU A 199 -10.49 -6.00 6.24
CA LEU A 199 -9.79 -4.72 6.39
C LEU A 199 -10.63 -3.65 7.09
N GLU A 200 -11.95 -3.63 6.86
CA GLU A 200 -12.83 -2.60 7.44
C GLU A 200 -12.83 -2.62 8.97
N SER A 201 -12.93 -3.82 9.57
CA SER A 201 -12.82 -4.00 11.03
C SER A 201 -11.44 -3.56 11.55
N ARG A 202 -10.36 -3.98 10.89
CA ARG A 202 -8.97 -3.67 11.29
C ARG A 202 -8.60 -2.19 11.11
N VAL A 203 -9.29 -1.45 10.23
CA VAL A 203 -9.06 -0.02 10.00
C VAL A 203 -10.00 0.86 10.83
N LYS A 204 -11.13 0.35 11.31
CA LYS A 204 -12.16 1.11 12.04
C LYS A 204 -11.61 1.95 13.20
N ASP A 205 -10.82 1.34 14.07
CA ASP A 205 -10.32 2.01 15.28
C ASP A 205 -9.20 3.01 14.96
N ILE A 206 -8.39 2.72 13.95
CA ILE A 206 -7.38 3.64 13.39
C ILE A 206 -8.09 4.86 12.77
N ASN A 207 -9.16 4.65 12.00
CA ASN A 207 -9.98 5.74 11.47
C ASN A 207 -10.61 6.57 12.60
N SER A 208 -11.16 5.94 13.64
CA SER A 208 -11.74 6.65 14.79
C SER A 208 -10.70 7.57 15.46
N TRP A 209 -9.48 7.07 15.67
CA TRP A 209 -8.37 7.84 16.23
C TRP A 209 -7.80 8.93 15.29
N LEU A 210 -7.75 8.70 13.98
CA LEU A 210 -7.35 9.71 12.99
C LEU A 210 -8.39 10.83 12.85
N GLN A 211 -9.64 10.55 13.18
CA GLN A 211 -10.78 11.46 13.02
C GLN A 211 -11.23 12.10 14.34
N ASP A 212 -10.52 11.85 15.45
CA ASP A 212 -10.78 12.55 16.70
C ASP A 212 -10.57 14.07 16.56
N GLN A 213 -11.20 14.82 17.45
CA GLN A 213 -11.07 16.28 17.53
C GLN A 213 -9.92 16.69 18.47
N SER A 214 -8.96 15.81 18.74
CA SER A 214 -7.86 16.11 19.65
C SER A 214 -6.94 17.18 19.05
N SER A 215 -6.54 18.12 19.91
CA SER A 215 -5.47 19.08 19.65
C SER A 215 -4.08 18.54 20.01
N GLU A 216 -3.97 17.35 20.61
CA GLU A 216 -2.67 16.73 20.89
C GLU A 216 -2.05 16.10 19.63
N VAL A 217 -0.71 16.07 19.58
CA VAL A 217 0.03 15.33 18.55
C VAL A 217 -0.05 13.84 18.88
N GLY A 218 -0.74 13.09 18.04
CA GLY A 218 -0.96 11.66 18.24
C GLY A 218 0.09 10.80 17.52
N ILE A 219 0.74 9.88 18.24
CA ILE A 219 1.49 8.77 17.64
C ILE A 219 0.68 7.49 17.75
N GLY A 220 0.45 6.82 16.62
CA GLY A 220 -0.15 5.50 16.51
C GLY A 220 0.84 4.50 15.92
N MET A 221 0.84 3.26 16.42
CA MET A 221 1.71 2.19 15.93
C MET A 221 0.89 0.95 15.55
N ILE A 222 1.03 0.51 14.31
CA ILE A 222 0.47 -0.73 13.77
C ILE A 222 1.55 -1.81 13.90
N CYS A 223 1.35 -2.76 14.82
CA CYS A 223 2.30 -3.85 15.08
C CYS A 223 1.70 -5.22 14.73
N GLY A 224 2.55 -6.24 14.60
CA GLY A 224 2.20 -7.62 14.29
C GLY A 224 3.22 -8.29 13.35
N LEU A 225 2.95 -9.53 12.95
CA LEU A 225 3.88 -10.38 12.22
C LEU A 225 4.22 -9.87 10.79
N GLY A 226 5.34 -10.32 10.22
CA GLY A 226 5.66 -10.14 8.80
C GLY A 226 4.58 -10.75 7.91
N GLY A 227 4.09 -10.03 6.90
CA GLY A 227 3.05 -10.52 5.99
C GLY A 227 1.60 -10.42 6.49
N VAL A 228 1.35 -10.02 7.74
CA VAL A 228 0.00 -9.93 8.34
C VAL A 228 -0.89 -8.80 7.78
N GLY A 229 -0.34 -7.94 6.90
CA GLY A 229 -1.10 -6.89 6.21
C GLY A 229 -1.03 -5.48 6.81
N LYS A 230 -0.13 -5.21 7.77
CA LYS A 230 0.06 -3.87 8.39
C LYS A 230 0.12 -2.72 7.37
N THR A 231 0.98 -2.84 6.36
CA THR A 231 1.11 -1.89 5.25
C THR A 231 -0.20 -1.67 4.50
N THR A 232 -1.00 -2.72 4.31
CA THR A 232 -2.30 -2.64 3.65
C THR A 232 -3.30 -1.86 4.52
N VAL A 233 -3.39 -2.18 5.81
CA VAL A 233 -4.20 -1.46 6.80
C VAL A 233 -3.81 0.03 6.83
N ALA A 234 -2.51 0.34 6.89
CA ALA A 234 -2.00 1.70 6.87
C ALA A 234 -2.35 2.46 5.57
N LYS A 235 -2.28 1.80 4.41
CA LYS A 235 -2.67 2.40 3.12
C LYS A 235 -4.16 2.69 3.03
N VAL A 236 -5.02 1.81 3.56
CA VAL A 236 -6.47 2.06 3.61
C VAL A 236 -6.76 3.23 4.56
N ALA A 237 -6.20 3.22 5.77
CA ALA A 237 -6.32 4.34 6.72
C ALA A 237 -5.81 5.67 6.12
N TYR A 238 -4.70 5.64 5.38
CA TYR A 238 -4.17 6.82 4.67
C TYR A 238 -5.16 7.33 3.61
N ASN A 239 -5.57 6.47 2.68
CA ASN A 239 -6.52 6.81 1.62
C ASN A 239 -7.84 7.38 2.16
N SER A 240 -8.30 6.94 3.34
CA SER A 240 -9.54 7.40 3.97
C SER A 240 -9.45 8.73 4.74
N ASN A 241 -8.24 9.25 5.01
CA ASN A 241 -8.07 10.42 5.90
C ASN A 241 -7.06 11.47 5.43
N TYR A 242 -6.24 11.24 4.41
CA TYR A 242 -5.14 12.14 4.02
C TYR A 242 -5.57 13.58 3.65
N ASP A 243 -6.83 13.78 3.24
CA ASP A 243 -7.42 15.07 2.84
C ASP A 243 -7.98 15.89 4.01
N ARG A 244 -8.05 15.28 5.21
CA ARG A 244 -8.45 15.93 6.47
C ARG A 244 -7.35 16.79 7.09
N PHE A 245 -6.12 16.67 6.59
CA PHE A 245 -4.91 17.35 7.09
C PHE A 245 -4.40 18.37 6.06
N ASP A 246 -3.62 19.35 6.50
CA ASP A 246 -3.09 20.43 5.65
C ASP A 246 -1.94 19.95 4.73
N GLY A 247 -1.25 18.90 5.17
CA GLY A 247 -0.25 18.15 4.40
C GLY A 247 -0.22 16.70 4.87
N SER A 248 -0.06 15.77 3.94
CA SER A 248 -0.03 14.33 4.24
C SER A 248 1.08 13.64 3.46
N CYS A 249 1.68 12.60 4.05
CA CYS A 249 2.76 11.84 3.42
C CYS A 249 2.68 10.35 3.82
N PHE A 250 3.00 9.45 2.87
CA PHE A 250 3.18 8.03 3.12
C PHE A 250 4.57 7.62 2.65
N LEU A 251 5.45 7.27 3.60
CA LEU A 251 6.79 6.76 3.32
C LEU A 251 6.74 5.23 3.33
N ALA A 252 6.82 4.63 2.15
CA ALA A 252 6.84 3.19 1.99
C ALA A 252 8.25 2.62 2.26
N ASN A 253 8.33 1.45 2.90
CA ASN A 253 9.57 0.67 3.07
C ASN A 253 10.73 1.46 3.73
N VAL A 254 10.46 2.20 4.81
CA VAL A 254 11.41 3.08 5.51
C VAL A 254 12.70 2.35 5.87
N ARG A 255 12.61 1.16 6.49
CA ARG A 255 13.75 0.29 6.81
C ARG A 255 14.61 0.00 5.58
N GLU A 256 14.03 -0.55 4.52
CA GLU A 256 14.79 -0.90 3.30
C GLU A 256 15.44 0.33 2.63
N ILE A 257 14.76 1.47 2.61
CA ILE A 257 15.33 2.71 2.07
C ILE A 257 16.49 3.21 2.94
N SER A 258 16.34 3.18 4.27
CA SER A 258 17.40 3.60 5.19
C SER A 258 18.65 2.70 5.13
N GLU A 259 18.46 1.38 5.00
CA GLU A 259 19.53 0.38 4.92
C GLU A 259 20.27 0.39 3.57
N LYS A 260 19.54 0.49 2.45
CA LYS A 260 20.07 0.17 1.12
C LYS A 260 20.23 1.36 0.18
N HIS A 261 19.54 2.47 0.42
CA HIS A 261 19.58 3.61 -0.50
C HIS A 261 20.75 4.55 -0.16
N PRO A 262 21.57 4.96 -1.14
CA PRO A 262 22.57 6.02 -0.92
C PRO A 262 21.90 7.28 -0.37
N ASN A 263 22.36 7.76 0.79
CA ASN A 263 21.75 8.87 1.54
C ASN A 263 20.24 8.66 1.82
N GLY A 264 19.83 7.43 2.18
CA GLY A 264 18.44 7.03 2.40
C GLY A 264 17.65 7.95 3.34
N GLN A 265 18.26 8.43 4.44
CA GLN A 265 17.64 9.42 5.32
C GLN A 265 17.29 10.72 4.56
N VAL A 266 18.25 11.34 3.86
CA VAL A 266 18.03 12.57 3.07
C VAL A 266 16.97 12.36 1.98
N TYR A 267 16.89 11.16 1.41
CA TYR A 267 15.83 10.81 0.45
C TYR A 267 14.44 10.78 1.11
N LEU A 268 14.30 10.15 2.28
CA LEU A 268 13.04 10.12 3.04
C LEU A 268 12.62 11.53 3.49
N GLN A 269 13.56 12.34 3.98
CA GLN A 269 13.31 13.74 4.35
C GLN A 269 12.79 14.57 3.17
N LYS A 270 13.35 14.39 1.97
CA LYS A 270 12.84 15.02 0.74
C LYS A 270 11.42 14.59 0.42
N GLN A 271 11.10 13.30 0.56
CA GLN A 271 9.74 12.82 0.34
C GLN A 271 8.73 13.45 1.32
N ILE A 272 9.07 13.55 2.61
CA ILE A 272 8.24 14.24 3.62
C ILE A 272 7.99 15.69 3.18
N PHE A 273 9.07 16.43 2.91
CA PHE A 273 9.05 17.85 2.62
C PHE A 273 8.27 18.17 1.33
N GLU A 274 8.56 17.48 0.22
CA GLU A 274 7.83 17.65 -1.04
C GLU A 274 6.33 17.31 -0.89
N SER A 275 5.98 16.28 -0.11
CA SER A 275 4.57 15.90 0.12
C SER A 275 3.82 16.99 0.90
N ILE A 276 4.40 17.47 2.00
CA ILE A 276 3.76 18.44 2.91
C ILE A 276 3.72 19.86 2.31
N LEU A 277 4.65 20.19 1.42
CA LEU A 277 4.65 21.44 0.66
C LEU A 277 3.97 21.34 -0.73
N LYS A 278 3.19 20.28 -0.98
CA LYS A 278 2.38 20.10 -2.21
C LYS A 278 3.21 20.22 -3.49
N GLY A 279 4.38 19.57 -3.53
CA GLY A 279 5.24 19.48 -4.71
C GLY A 279 6.23 20.63 -4.90
N ARG A 280 6.37 21.56 -3.94
CA ARG A 280 7.47 22.54 -3.96
C ARG A 280 8.81 21.81 -3.78
N LYS A 281 9.62 21.81 -4.85
CA LYS A 281 10.96 21.22 -4.84
C LYS A 281 11.97 22.21 -4.27
N GLU A 282 12.44 21.94 -3.07
CA GLU A 282 13.65 22.58 -2.54
C GLU A 282 14.84 21.62 -2.57
N LYS A 283 16.04 22.19 -2.55
CA LYS A 283 17.27 21.43 -2.35
C LYS A 283 17.44 21.18 -0.85
N ILE A 284 17.59 19.91 -0.50
CA ILE A 284 18.15 19.44 0.76
C ILE A 284 19.48 18.76 0.41
N PHE A 285 20.58 19.29 0.94
CA PHE A 285 21.95 18.86 0.64
C PHE A 285 22.44 17.78 1.60
N ASN A 286 22.04 17.84 2.88
CA ASN A 286 22.42 16.89 3.93
C ASN A 286 21.27 16.65 4.93
N ALA A 287 21.48 15.72 5.88
CA ALA A 287 20.45 15.29 6.83
C ALA A 287 20.05 16.37 7.85
N ASP A 288 21.01 17.18 8.30
CA ASP A 288 20.81 18.23 9.31
C ASP A 288 19.99 19.40 8.75
N GLU A 289 20.29 19.83 7.52
CA GLU A 289 19.47 20.79 6.78
C GLU A 289 18.05 20.25 6.57
N GLY A 290 17.92 18.96 6.26
CA GLY A 290 16.64 18.28 6.12
C GLY A 290 15.82 18.32 7.41
N ILE A 291 16.43 18.04 8.56
CA ILE A 291 15.82 18.16 9.88
C ILE A 291 15.26 19.57 10.12
N VAL A 292 16.06 20.62 9.91
CA VAL A 292 15.63 22.00 10.15
C VAL A 292 14.45 22.39 9.25
N LYS A 293 14.52 22.03 7.97
CA LYS A 293 13.46 22.31 6.98
C LYS A 293 12.18 21.52 7.23
N MET A 294 12.29 20.26 7.64
CA MET A 294 11.11 19.47 8.02
C MET A 294 10.45 20.04 9.27
N LYS A 295 11.22 20.41 10.30
CA LYS A 295 10.69 20.99 11.54
C LYS A 295 9.84 22.23 11.27
N ASP A 296 10.30 23.13 10.40
CA ASP A 296 9.51 24.29 9.96
C ASP A 296 8.26 23.87 9.14
N ALA A 297 8.40 22.90 8.23
CA ALA A 297 7.28 22.46 7.40
C ALA A 297 6.15 21.73 8.19
N ILE A 298 6.50 20.96 9.22
CA ILE A 298 5.55 20.18 10.05
C ILE A 298 5.07 20.93 11.30
N GLY A 299 5.85 21.91 11.78
CA GLY A 299 5.49 22.74 12.94
C GLY A 299 4.44 23.80 12.61
N ASN A 300 4.25 24.14 11.33
CA ASN A 300 3.32 25.20 10.87
C ASN A 300 2.00 24.68 10.26
N LYS A 301 1.75 23.36 10.26
CA LYS A 301 0.61 22.72 9.57
C LYS A 301 0.12 21.49 10.30
N LYS A 302 -1.20 21.26 10.37
CA LYS A 302 -1.75 20.00 10.89
C LYS A 302 -1.46 18.88 9.87
N VAL A 303 -0.55 17.96 10.17
CA VAL A 303 -0.07 16.94 9.21
C VAL A 303 -0.47 15.51 9.57
N PHE A 304 -0.57 14.65 8.56
CA PHE A 304 -0.68 13.19 8.73
C PHE A 304 0.44 12.46 7.98
N ILE A 305 1.35 11.85 8.73
CA ILE A 305 2.50 11.12 8.17
C ILE A 305 2.42 9.64 8.52
N VAL A 306 2.63 8.78 7.53
CA VAL A 306 2.76 7.33 7.71
C VAL A 306 4.20 6.89 7.44
N PHE A 307 4.79 6.17 8.38
CA PHE A 307 6.11 5.53 8.27
C PHE A 307 5.91 4.01 8.18
N ASP A 308 6.13 3.40 7.02
CA ASP A 308 5.84 1.98 6.78
C ASP A 308 7.11 1.10 6.77
N ASP A 309 7.05 -0.05 7.43
CA ASP A 309 8.17 -0.96 7.74
C ASP A 309 9.32 -0.21 8.45
N VAL A 310 9.08 0.27 9.68
CA VAL A 310 10.11 0.82 10.59
C VAL A 310 10.58 -0.28 11.55
N ASP A 311 11.90 -0.41 11.72
CA ASP A 311 12.50 -1.46 12.57
C ASP A 311 13.37 -0.95 13.72
N GLN A 312 13.90 0.27 13.60
CA GLN A 312 14.82 0.89 14.55
C GLN A 312 14.36 2.30 14.93
N LEU A 313 14.59 2.68 16.18
CA LEU A 313 14.26 4.01 16.72
C LEU A 313 15.10 5.10 16.06
N ASP A 314 16.42 4.89 15.96
CA ASP A 314 17.37 5.87 15.42
C ASP A 314 16.95 6.38 14.03
N VAL A 315 16.46 5.49 13.15
CA VAL A 315 15.94 5.85 11.83
C VAL A 315 14.72 6.76 11.96
N LEU A 316 13.79 6.47 12.86
CA LEU A 316 12.58 7.27 13.08
C LEU A 316 12.92 8.62 13.72
N ASP A 317 13.70 8.64 14.79
CA ASP A 317 14.12 9.87 15.48
C ASP A 317 14.93 10.79 14.55
N SER A 318 15.74 10.23 13.65
CA SER A 318 16.47 10.98 12.60
C SER A 318 15.58 11.61 11.51
N LEU A 319 14.29 11.23 11.45
CA LEU A 319 13.30 11.72 10.50
C LEU A 319 12.26 12.66 11.12
N ILE A 320 11.85 12.43 12.37
CA ILE A 320 10.78 13.21 13.02
C ILE A 320 11.19 13.93 14.31
N GLY A 321 12.36 13.62 14.87
CA GLY A 321 12.80 14.20 16.13
C GLY A 321 11.78 14.00 17.26
N THR A 322 11.44 15.10 17.95
CA THR A 322 10.56 15.09 19.11
C THR A 322 9.12 15.52 18.77
N ARG A 323 8.14 15.09 19.56
CA ARG A 323 6.70 15.35 19.31
C ARG A 323 6.36 16.85 19.18
N ASP A 324 7.08 17.66 19.94
CA ASP A 324 7.06 19.12 19.96
C ASP A 324 7.53 19.80 18.66
N TRP A 325 7.97 19.05 17.65
CA TRP A 325 8.18 19.60 16.29
C TRP A 325 6.87 19.74 15.51
N PHE A 326 5.81 19.01 15.88
CA PHE A 326 4.58 18.93 15.10
C PHE A 326 3.53 19.95 15.55
N TYR A 327 2.80 20.51 14.59
CA TYR A 327 1.65 21.36 14.87
C TYR A 327 0.55 20.58 15.64
N PRO A 328 -0.15 21.21 16.61
CA PRO A 328 -1.27 20.62 17.35
C PRO A 328 -2.30 19.85 16.49
N GLY A 329 -2.68 18.66 16.94
CA GLY A 329 -3.61 17.76 16.26
C GLY A 329 -3.03 16.96 15.09
N SER A 330 -1.73 17.09 14.80
CA SER A 330 -1.06 16.23 13.81
C SER A 330 -1.07 14.76 14.24
N LYS A 331 -1.07 13.84 13.26
CA LYS A 331 -1.09 12.39 13.50
C LYS A 331 0.11 11.73 12.80
N ILE A 332 0.80 10.86 13.52
CA ILE A 332 1.92 10.06 13.01
C ILE A 332 1.55 8.59 13.18
N LEU A 333 1.57 7.82 12.09
CA LEU A 333 1.22 6.40 12.09
C LEU A 333 2.42 5.58 11.62
N ILE A 334 2.89 4.66 12.45
CA ILE A 334 4.08 3.84 12.18
C ILE A 334 3.65 2.40 11.97
N THR A 335 4.14 1.71 10.94
CA THR A 335 3.99 0.24 10.82
C THR A 335 5.31 -0.42 11.21
N THR A 336 5.27 -1.40 12.11
CA THR A 336 6.47 -2.07 12.62
C THR A 336 6.24 -3.56 12.90
N ARG A 337 7.33 -4.30 13.03
CA ARG A 337 7.40 -5.70 13.48
C ARG A 337 7.88 -5.79 14.94
N CYS A 338 8.22 -4.66 15.56
CA CYS A 338 8.97 -4.61 16.81
C CYS A 338 8.21 -3.81 17.89
N GLU A 339 7.67 -4.50 18.89
CA GLU A 339 6.96 -3.92 20.03
C GLU A 339 7.89 -3.13 20.96
N LYS A 340 9.23 -3.30 20.90
CA LYS A 340 10.18 -2.43 21.62
C LYS A 340 10.05 -0.96 21.24
N LEU A 341 9.72 -0.66 19.98
CA LEU A 341 9.58 0.73 19.53
C LEU A 341 8.47 1.48 20.29
N LEU A 342 7.46 0.76 20.78
CA LEU A 342 6.35 1.29 21.58
C LEU A 342 6.85 1.88 22.91
N LYS A 343 7.80 1.20 23.56
CA LYS A 343 8.31 1.54 24.91
C LYS A 343 9.04 2.90 24.94
N SER A 344 9.41 3.44 23.78
CA SER A 344 10.22 4.67 23.65
C SER A 344 9.40 5.95 23.44
N TYR A 345 8.10 5.83 23.16
CA TYR A 345 7.21 6.97 23.02
C TYR A 345 6.09 6.91 24.06
N GLU A 346 6.21 7.68 25.14
CA GLU A 346 5.13 7.87 26.11
C GLU A 346 3.83 8.34 25.43
N ARG A 347 2.67 7.82 25.84
CA ARG A 347 1.34 8.14 25.26
C ARG A 347 1.25 7.87 23.75
N HIS A 348 1.42 6.62 23.32
CA HIS A 348 1.13 6.17 21.95
C HIS A 348 -0.15 5.31 21.91
N MET A 349 -0.77 5.21 20.73
CA MET A 349 -1.87 4.26 20.47
C MET A 349 -1.33 3.00 19.79
N LEU A 350 -1.60 1.82 20.36
CA LEU A 350 -1.20 0.53 19.77
C LEU A 350 -2.37 -0.11 19.01
N PHE A 351 -2.13 -0.46 17.75
CA PHE A 351 -3.04 -1.20 16.88
C PHE A 351 -2.39 -2.54 16.50
N LYS A 352 -2.60 -3.58 17.31
CA LYS A 352 -2.03 -4.92 17.07
C LYS A 352 -2.85 -5.67 16.02
N ILE A 353 -2.27 -5.91 14.85
CA ILE A 353 -2.90 -6.63 13.74
C ILE A 353 -2.59 -8.11 13.86
N LYS A 354 -3.64 -8.90 14.13
CA LYS A 354 -3.61 -10.36 14.11
C LYS A 354 -3.90 -10.90 12.71
N GLU A 355 -3.54 -12.16 12.53
CA GLU A 355 -3.87 -13.03 11.40
C GLU A 355 -5.37 -13.02 11.06
N LEU A 356 -5.72 -13.54 9.88
CA LEU A 356 -7.11 -13.71 9.49
C LEU A 356 -7.73 -14.92 10.20
N GLY A 357 -9.00 -14.80 10.59
CA GLY A 357 -9.78 -15.95 11.05
C GLY A 357 -9.98 -16.97 9.92
N VAL A 358 -10.49 -18.17 10.24
CA VAL A 358 -10.70 -19.25 9.24
C VAL A 358 -11.59 -18.78 8.07
N ASP A 359 -12.71 -18.13 8.37
CA ASP A 359 -13.65 -17.64 7.34
C ASP A 359 -13.04 -16.51 6.49
N GLU A 360 -12.34 -15.57 7.12
CA GLU A 360 -11.63 -14.49 6.42
C GLU A 360 -10.51 -15.06 5.52
N SER A 361 -9.81 -16.10 6.00
CA SER A 361 -8.74 -16.77 5.28
C SER A 361 -9.26 -17.51 4.07
N LEU A 362 -10.33 -18.31 4.25
CA LEU A 362 -11.00 -19.02 3.16
C LEU A 362 -11.48 -18.03 2.11
N LYS A 363 -12.17 -16.96 2.53
CA LYS A 363 -12.70 -15.93 1.65
C LYS A 363 -11.60 -15.23 0.85
N LEU A 364 -10.49 -14.83 1.49
CA LEU A 364 -9.37 -14.17 0.81
C LEU A 364 -8.65 -15.12 -0.16
N PHE A 365 -8.41 -16.37 0.27
CA PHE A 365 -7.81 -17.40 -0.58
C PHE A 365 -8.68 -17.72 -1.80
N SER A 366 -9.99 -17.89 -1.61
CA SER A 366 -10.93 -18.17 -2.70
C SER A 366 -10.97 -17.05 -3.73
N TRP A 367 -10.88 -15.79 -3.31
CA TRP A 367 -10.79 -14.67 -4.26
C TRP A 367 -9.58 -14.75 -5.17
N TYR A 368 -8.41 -15.15 -4.65
CA TYR A 368 -7.19 -15.31 -5.46
C TYR A 368 -7.15 -16.61 -6.27
N ALA A 369 -7.72 -17.71 -5.76
CA ALA A 369 -7.74 -19.00 -6.44
C ALA A 369 -8.84 -19.08 -7.53
N PHE A 370 -10.06 -18.62 -7.22
CA PHE A 370 -11.27 -18.86 -8.01
C PHE A 370 -11.96 -17.58 -8.53
N ALA A 371 -11.45 -16.39 -8.19
CA ALA A 371 -12.09 -15.10 -8.50
C ALA A 371 -13.54 -14.95 -7.95
N GLN A 372 -13.86 -15.68 -6.88
CA GLN A 372 -15.11 -15.62 -6.14
C GLN A 372 -14.84 -15.84 -4.65
N ASP A 373 -15.81 -15.57 -3.78
CA ASP A 373 -15.57 -15.41 -2.34
C ASP A 373 -15.67 -16.71 -1.52
N HIS A 374 -15.78 -17.85 -2.21
CA HIS A 374 -15.90 -19.21 -1.67
C HIS A 374 -15.28 -20.22 -2.65
N PRO A 375 -14.82 -21.40 -2.20
CA PRO A 375 -14.23 -22.40 -3.08
C PRO A 375 -15.28 -23.05 -4.00
N LEU A 376 -14.82 -23.56 -5.14
CA LEU A 376 -15.59 -24.50 -5.96
C LEU A 376 -15.81 -25.81 -5.17
N GLU A 377 -16.93 -26.50 -5.41
CA GLU A 377 -17.37 -27.66 -4.61
C GLU A 377 -16.29 -28.75 -4.51
N GLU A 378 -15.71 -29.13 -5.66
CA GLU A 378 -14.64 -30.15 -5.76
C GLU A 378 -13.30 -29.72 -5.12
N PHE A 379 -13.11 -28.42 -4.90
CA PHE A 379 -11.90 -27.85 -4.28
C PHE A 379 -12.08 -27.49 -2.79
N LYS A 380 -13.25 -27.74 -2.18
CA LYS A 380 -13.51 -27.39 -0.77
C LYS A 380 -12.45 -27.95 0.19
N MET A 381 -12.20 -29.26 0.16
CA MET A 381 -11.22 -29.93 1.02
C MET A 381 -9.80 -29.38 0.82
N LEU A 382 -9.36 -29.27 -0.43
CA LEU A 382 -8.04 -28.74 -0.80
C LEU A 382 -7.87 -27.26 -0.44
N SER A 383 -8.97 -26.50 -0.40
CA SER A 383 -8.95 -25.09 0.05
C SER A 383 -8.80 -24.99 1.57
N THR A 384 -9.45 -25.87 2.33
CA THR A 384 -9.28 -25.97 3.80
C THR A 384 -7.82 -26.34 4.15
N GLU A 385 -7.25 -27.32 3.47
CA GLU A 385 -5.84 -27.71 3.59
C GLU A 385 -4.90 -26.54 3.23
N ALA A 386 -5.16 -25.85 2.12
CA ALA A 386 -4.38 -24.68 1.69
C ALA A 386 -4.38 -23.54 2.73
N ILE A 387 -5.52 -23.21 3.34
CA ILE A 387 -5.56 -22.14 4.36
C ILE A 387 -4.92 -22.55 5.68
N GLN A 388 -4.92 -23.85 6.03
CA GLN A 388 -4.18 -24.37 7.18
C GLN A 388 -2.67 -24.15 7.00
N HIS A 389 -2.11 -24.51 5.84
CA HIS A 389 -0.70 -24.20 5.51
C HIS A 389 -0.39 -22.70 5.50
N CYS A 390 -1.37 -21.84 5.24
CA CYS A 390 -1.18 -20.39 5.26
C CYS A 390 -1.29 -19.75 6.66
N GLY A 391 -1.74 -20.47 7.68
CA GLY A 391 -1.80 -19.98 9.07
C GLY A 391 -2.54 -18.65 9.24
N GLY A 392 -3.54 -18.36 8.40
CA GLY A 392 -4.25 -17.08 8.38
C GLY A 392 -3.46 -15.86 7.89
N LEU A 393 -2.24 -16.06 7.34
CA LEU A 393 -1.38 -14.97 6.91
C LEU A 393 -1.77 -14.46 5.50
N PRO A 394 -2.21 -13.19 5.31
CA PRO A 394 -2.65 -12.66 4.01
C PRO A 394 -1.64 -12.83 2.88
N LEU A 395 -0.34 -12.65 3.17
CA LEU A 395 0.72 -12.83 2.18
C LEU A 395 0.82 -14.29 1.70
N ALA A 396 0.65 -15.27 2.59
CA ALA A 396 0.69 -16.69 2.23
C ALA A 396 -0.56 -17.10 1.45
N LEU A 397 -1.74 -16.67 1.90
CA LEU A 397 -3.03 -16.90 1.23
C LEU A 397 -3.02 -16.33 -0.20
N TYR A 398 -2.49 -15.12 -0.37
CA TYR A 398 -2.30 -14.48 -1.67
C TYR A 398 -1.37 -15.27 -2.59
N ASP A 399 -0.15 -15.59 -2.11
CA ASP A 399 0.86 -16.29 -2.90
C ASP A 399 0.37 -17.68 -3.34
N LEU A 400 -0.23 -18.44 -2.42
CA LEU A 400 -0.70 -19.79 -2.69
C LEU A 400 -1.95 -19.80 -3.59
N GLY A 401 -2.96 -18.97 -3.28
CA GLY A 401 -4.17 -18.86 -4.10
C GLY A 401 -3.86 -18.41 -5.52
N SER A 402 -3.01 -17.39 -5.68
CA SER A 402 -2.59 -16.89 -7.00
C SER A 402 -1.77 -17.92 -7.78
N PHE A 403 -0.95 -18.73 -7.11
CA PHE A 403 -0.22 -19.82 -7.77
C PHE A 403 -1.17 -20.92 -8.26
N LEU A 404 -2.18 -21.26 -7.48
CA LEU A 404 -3.12 -22.36 -7.74
C LEU A 404 -4.27 -22.00 -8.69
N SER A 405 -4.51 -20.71 -8.92
CA SER A 405 -5.58 -20.22 -9.79
C SER A 405 -5.54 -20.83 -11.19
N GLY A 406 -6.70 -21.31 -11.66
CA GLY A 406 -6.86 -21.95 -12.97
C GLY A 406 -6.17 -23.32 -13.13
N ARG A 407 -5.63 -23.92 -12.06
CA ARG A 407 -4.97 -25.24 -12.11
C ARG A 407 -5.87 -26.37 -11.65
N GLY A 408 -5.74 -27.55 -12.26
CA GLY A 408 -6.47 -28.75 -11.89
C GLY A 408 -6.00 -29.39 -10.57
N MET A 409 -6.85 -30.24 -9.98
CA MET A 409 -6.68 -30.84 -8.65
C MET A 409 -5.34 -31.57 -8.43
N GLU A 410 -4.76 -32.21 -9.46
CA GLU A 410 -3.46 -32.90 -9.30
C GLU A 410 -2.32 -31.94 -8.97
N ILE A 411 -2.33 -30.73 -9.55
CA ILE A 411 -1.32 -29.71 -9.25
C ILE A 411 -1.55 -29.12 -7.87
N TRP A 412 -2.81 -29.02 -7.42
CA TRP A 412 -3.15 -28.63 -6.05
C TRP A 412 -2.56 -29.61 -5.04
N ARG A 413 -2.92 -30.90 -5.13
CA ARG A 413 -2.42 -31.95 -4.22
C ARG A 413 -0.89 -31.98 -4.19
N SER A 414 -0.24 -32.03 -5.35
CA SER A 414 1.22 -32.03 -5.46
C SER A 414 1.86 -30.76 -4.86
N LYS A 415 1.20 -29.60 -4.96
CA LYS A 415 1.69 -28.34 -4.38
C LYS A 415 1.52 -28.31 -2.86
N LEU A 416 0.42 -28.81 -2.32
CA LEU A 416 0.16 -28.85 -0.88
C LEU A 416 1.08 -29.86 -0.18
N GLN A 417 1.19 -31.08 -0.73
CA GLN A 417 2.17 -32.08 -0.30
C GLN A 417 3.62 -31.55 -0.33
N LYS A 418 3.96 -30.70 -1.32
CA LYS A 418 5.28 -30.05 -1.35
C LYS A 418 5.46 -29.00 -0.23
N LEU A 419 4.40 -28.36 0.23
CA LEU A 419 4.45 -27.37 1.32
C LEU A 419 4.62 -28.03 2.70
N GLU A 420 4.12 -29.25 2.90
CA GLU A 420 4.42 -30.08 4.09
C GLU A 420 5.93 -30.28 4.27
N ALA A 421 6.65 -30.55 3.17
CA ALA A 421 8.09 -30.82 3.19
C ALA A 421 8.98 -29.58 3.03
N ILE A 422 8.54 -28.57 2.25
CA ILE A 422 9.35 -27.39 1.90
C ILE A 422 8.46 -26.12 1.94
N PRO A 423 8.57 -25.29 2.99
CA PRO A 423 7.76 -24.09 3.16
C PRO A 423 7.93 -23.05 2.03
N HIS A 424 6.92 -22.18 1.85
CA HIS A 424 6.87 -21.26 0.71
C HIS A 424 7.98 -20.19 0.73
N SER A 425 8.95 -20.30 -0.19
CA SER A 425 10.18 -19.48 -0.18
C SER A 425 9.98 -17.95 -0.13
N ARG A 426 8.90 -17.39 -0.69
CA ARG A 426 8.61 -15.95 -0.59
C ARG A 426 8.04 -15.53 0.76
N VAL A 427 7.20 -16.38 1.36
CA VAL A 427 6.66 -16.17 2.72
C VAL A 427 7.80 -16.30 3.72
N GLN A 428 8.57 -17.38 3.63
CA GLN A 428 9.79 -17.64 4.40
C GLN A 428 10.73 -16.43 4.40
N LYS A 429 11.14 -15.91 3.23
CA LYS A 429 11.97 -14.70 3.13
C LYS A 429 11.37 -13.44 3.77
N ASN A 430 10.05 -13.33 3.89
CA ASN A 430 9.41 -12.19 4.57
C ASN A 430 9.40 -12.32 6.09
N LEU A 431 9.24 -13.55 6.60
CA LEU A 431 9.30 -13.88 8.03
C LEU A 431 10.75 -13.83 8.54
N GLU A 432 11.70 -14.34 7.74
CA GLU A 432 13.15 -14.35 8.02
C GLU A 432 13.72 -12.94 8.30
N ILE A 433 13.05 -11.86 7.88
CA ILE A 433 13.45 -10.47 8.19
C ILE A 433 13.45 -10.24 9.71
N SER A 434 12.42 -10.71 10.43
CA SER A 434 12.36 -10.56 11.88
C SER A 434 13.45 -11.40 12.56
N TYR A 435 13.69 -12.63 12.08
CA TYR A 435 14.75 -13.50 12.61
C TYR A 435 16.16 -12.90 12.41
N LYS A 436 16.48 -12.40 11.22
CA LYS A 436 17.80 -11.80 10.90
C LYS A 436 18.06 -10.45 11.58
N SER A 437 17.07 -9.92 12.29
CA SER A 437 17.17 -8.68 13.09
C SER A 437 17.41 -8.92 14.59
N LEU A 438 17.59 -10.19 14.96
CA LEU A 438 18.02 -10.68 16.27
C LEU A 438 19.55 -10.84 16.30
N ASP A 439 20.15 -10.80 17.48
CA ASP A 439 21.55 -11.17 17.67
C ASP A 439 21.79 -12.69 17.61
N ASP A 440 23.05 -13.11 17.58
CA ASP A 440 23.46 -14.51 17.42
C ASP A 440 23.05 -15.43 18.59
N HIS A 441 22.71 -14.88 19.76
CA HIS A 441 22.23 -15.64 20.92
C HIS A 441 20.72 -15.84 20.82
N ASP A 442 19.98 -14.76 20.56
CA ASP A 442 18.54 -14.78 20.30
C ASP A 442 18.16 -15.67 19.10
N GLN A 443 18.97 -15.66 18.04
CA GLN A 443 18.78 -16.54 16.88
C GLN A 443 18.89 -18.02 17.26
N ARG A 444 19.90 -18.40 18.07
CA ARG A 444 20.04 -19.78 18.57
C ARG A 444 18.90 -20.18 19.49
N LEU A 445 18.48 -19.30 20.41
CA LEU A 445 17.33 -19.49 21.27
C LEU A 445 16.04 -19.70 20.46
N PHE A 446 15.81 -18.89 19.42
CA PHE A 446 14.66 -19.05 18.52
C PHE A 446 14.61 -20.43 17.87
N LEU A 447 15.74 -20.92 17.35
CA LEU A 447 15.82 -22.25 16.72
C LEU A 447 15.54 -23.37 17.74
N LEU A 448 16.10 -23.30 18.95
CA LEU A 448 15.80 -24.25 20.02
C LEU A 448 14.31 -24.24 20.40
N ILE A 449 13.68 -23.06 20.52
CA ILE A 449 12.25 -22.96 20.82
C ILE A 449 11.42 -23.59 19.69
N ALA A 450 11.70 -23.26 18.43
CA ALA A 450 10.99 -23.80 17.28
C ALA A 450 11.06 -25.33 17.19
N SER A 451 12.17 -25.93 17.62
CA SER A 451 12.40 -27.39 17.62
C SER A 451 11.85 -28.12 18.85
N LEU A 452 12.00 -27.56 20.07
CA LEU A 452 11.84 -28.32 21.32
C LEU A 452 10.82 -27.75 22.32
N PHE A 453 10.60 -26.43 22.30
CA PHE A 453 9.92 -25.74 23.41
C PHE A 453 8.57 -25.09 23.06
N VAL A 454 8.07 -25.23 21.84
CA VAL A 454 6.69 -24.81 21.50
C VAL A 454 5.68 -25.58 22.37
N GLY A 455 4.79 -24.86 23.04
CA GLY A 455 3.78 -25.40 23.95
C GLY A 455 4.28 -25.77 25.36
N LYS A 456 5.57 -25.57 25.66
CA LYS A 456 6.13 -25.77 27.02
C LYS A 456 5.92 -24.51 27.86
N ASP A 457 5.83 -24.69 29.18
CA ASP A 457 5.79 -23.59 30.15
C ASP A 457 7.04 -22.71 30.05
N LYS A 458 6.86 -21.40 30.08
CA LYS A 458 7.93 -20.40 29.92
C LYS A 458 9.00 -20.48 31.01
N ASP A 459 8.60 -20.68 32.26
CA ASP A 459 9.53 -20.69 33.40
C ASP A 459 10.33 -22.00 33.43
N TYR A 460 9.74 -23.11 32.98
CA TYR A 460 10.47 -24.33 32.64
C TYR A 460 11.54 -24.08 31.55
N VAL A 461 11.19 -23.40 30.46
CA VAL A 461 12.14 -23.09 29.37
C VAL A 461 13.29 -22.19 29.85
N ILE A 462 12.98 -21.18 30.68
CA ILE A 462 14.00 -20.31 31.29
C ILE A 462 14.94 -21.13 32.16
N LYS A 463 14.41 -21.96 33.08
CA LYS A 463 15.19 -22.78 34.00
C LYS A 463 16.05 -23.82 33.26
N PHE A 464 15.52 -24.47 32.22
CA PHE A 464 16.26 -25.44 31.42
C PHE A 464 17.46 -24.81 30.70
N LEU A 465 17.34 -23.55 30.27
CA LEU A 465 18.36 -22.81 29.55
C LEU A 465 19.19 -21.85 30.43
N GLU A 466 18.99 -21.85 31.75
CA GLU A 466 19.56 -20.86 32.68
C GLU A 466 21.10 -20.93 32.73
N ASN A 467 21.67 -22.14 32.60
CA ASN A 467 23.11 -22.39 32.56
C ASN A 467 23.73 -22.29 31.15
N SER A 468 22.98 -21.80 30.15
CA SER A 468 23.48 -21.61 28.79
C SER A 468 23.83 -20.14 28.50
N ASP A 469 24.75 -19.92 27.56
CA ASP A 469 25.12 -18.58 27.06
C ASP A 469 24.00 -17.90 26.24
N LEU A 470 22.73 -18.31 26.38
CA LEU A 470 21.58 -17.79 25.61
C LEU A 470 20.76 -16.74 26.35
N HIS A 471 21.01 -16.50 27.64
CA HIS A 471 20.29 -15.51 28.47
C HIS A 471 18.75 -15.56 28.31
N PRO A 472 18.11 -16.72 28.52
CA PRO A 472 16.78 -17.05 28.00
C PRO A 472 15.67 -16.08 28.43
N THR A 473 15.77 -15.46 29.62
CA THR A 473 14.79 -14.46 30.08
C THR A 473 14.74 -13.23 29.17
N VAL A 474 15.90 -12.70 28.77
CA VAL A 474 15.99 -11.54 27.88
C VAL A 474 15.65 -11.96 26.46
N GLY A 475 16.18 -13.10 26.00
CA GLY A 475 15.93 -13.58 24.65
C GLY A 475 14.46 -13.90 24.37
N ILE A 476 13.74 -14.53 25.31
CA ILE A 476 12.28 -14.74 25.18
C ILE A 476 11.55 -13.39 25.02
N GLN A 477 11.91 -12.38 25.80
CA GLN A 477 11.32 -11.04 25.64
C GLN A 477 11.66 -10.41 24.28
N ASN A 478 12.88 -10.61 23.78
CA ASN A 478 13.30 -10.13 22.47
C ASN A 478 12.49 -10.79 21.33
N LEU A 479 12.22 -12.10 21.43
CA LEU A 479 11.40 -12.85 20.48
C LEU A 479 9.92 -12.46 20.53
N ILE A 480 9.35 -12.23 21.72
CA ILE A 480 8.00 -11.68 21.90
C ILE A 480 7.91 -10.29 21.25
N ASP A 481 8.89 -9.43 21.55
CA ASP A 481 8.91 -8.07 21.04
C ASP A 481 9.00 -8.04 19.49
N ARG A 482 9.62 -9.05 18.85
CA ARG A 482 9.66 -9.20 17.37
C ARG A 482 8.43 -9.90 16.77
N SER A 483 7.40 -10.19 17.58
CA SER A 483 6.21 -10.98 17.22
C SER A 483 6.55 -12.39 16.68
N LEU A 484 7.69 -12.97 17.07
CA LEU A 484 8.10 -14.32 16.64
C LEU A 484 7.48 -15.42 17.52
N ILE A 485 7.24 -15.11 18.79
CA ILE A 485 6.54 -15.96 19.75
C ILE A 485 5.54 -15.13 20.56
N SER A 486 4.67 -15.79 21.31
CA SER A 486 3.78 -15.20 22.31
C SER A 486 3.71 -16.12 23.52
N ILE A 487 3.42 -15.57 24.70
CA ILE A 487 3.03 -16.36 25.87
C ILE A 487 1.50 -16.35 25.94
N ASP A 488 0.88 -17.52 26.16
CA ASP A 488 -0.56 -17.63 26.35
C ASP A 488 -0.98 -17.47 27.83
N ASP A 489 -2.29 -17.54 28.08
CA ASP A 489 -2.87 -17.40 29.43
C ASP A 489 -2.49 -18.55 30.38
N GLU A 490 -1.92 -19.65 29.87
CA GLU A 490 -1.39 -20.80 30.62
C GLU A 490 0.14 -20.73 30.79
N ASN A 491 0.77 -19.57 30.55
CA ASN A 491 2.22 -19.33 30.60
C ASN A 491 3.04 -20.15 29.57
N LYS A 492 2.42 -20.70 28.52
CA LYS A 492 3.11 -21.54 27.52
C LYS A 492 3.72 -20.70 26.39
N VAL A 493 4.88 -21.14 25.92
CA VAL A 493 5.59 -20.53 24.79
C VAL A 493 4.95 -20.97 23.48
N MET A 494 4.15 -20.08 22.89
CA MET A 494 3.45 -20.31 21.63
C MET A 494 4.20 -19.68 20.45
N MET A 495 4.29 -20.41 19.34
CA MET A 495 4.93 -19.95 18.10
C MET A 495 3.96 -20.15 16.94
N PRO A 496 3.72 -19.14 16.08
CA PRO A 496 2.84 -19.31 14.91
C PRO A 496 3.36 -20.43 13.99
N PRO A 497 2.51 -21.30 13.41
CA PRO A 497 2.96 -22.47 12.65
C PRO A 497 3.97 -22.14 11.54
N LEU A 498 3.70 -21.11 10.73
CA LEU A 498 4.62 -20.64 9.67
C LEU A 498 5.98 -20.14 10.18
N ILE A 499 6.06 -19.70 11.45
CA ILE A 499 7.30 -19.29 12.11
C ILE A 499 8.06 -20.51 12.63
N GLN A 500 7.35 -21.50 13.15
CA GLN A 500 7.95 -22.79 13.52
C GLN A 500 8.53 -23.50 12.28
N ASP A 501 7.77 -23.53 11.18
CA ASP A 501 8.21 -24.09 9.90
C ASP A 501 9.40 -23.32 9.31
N MET A 502 9.47 -22.00 9.54
CA MET A 502 10.67 -21.22 9.22
C MET A 502 11.88 -21.64 10.05
N GLY A 503 11.75 -21.81 11.37
CA GLY A 503 12.84 -22.30 12.21
C GLY A 503 13.35 -23.67 11.76
N LYS A 504 12.44 -24.62 11.50
CA LYS A 504 12.75 -25.97 10.99
C LYS A 504 13.47 -25.92 9.63
N GLU A 505 13.00 -25.10 8.69
CA GLU A 505 13.61 -24.96 7.36
C GLU A 505 14.96 -24.20 7.40
N ILE A 506 15.18 -23.29 8.35
CA ILE A 506 16.52 -22.70 8.58
C ILE A 506 17.51 -23.80 9.00
N ILE A 507 17.17 -24.60 10.03
CA ILE A 507 17.99 -25.73 10.50
C ILE A 507 18.29 -26.68 9.32
N ARG A 508 17.28 -27.03 8.52
CA ARG A 508 17.40 -27.93 7.36
C ARG A 508 18.27 -27.37 6.24
N ARG A 509 18.25 -26.06 5.98
CA ARG A 509 19.10 -25.43 4.94
C ARG A 509 20.56 -25.40 5.31
N GLU A 510 20.86 -25.17 6.58
CA GLU A 510 22.24 -25.04 7.06
C GLU A 510 22.93 -26.41 7.26
N SER A 511 22.15 -27.49 7.43
CA SER A 511 22.60 -28.89 7.41
C SER A 511 21.62 -29.78 6.64
N PRO A 512 21.70 -29.89 5.30
CA PRO A 512 20.76 -30.67 4.50
C PRO A 512 20.78 -32.18 4.78
N ASP A 513 21.95 -32.72 5.14
CA ASP A 513 22.24 -34.15 5.23
C ASP A 513 22.60 -34.62 6.65
N ASP A 514 22.45 -33.75 7.66
CA ASP A 514 22.97 -33.98 9.03
C ASP A 514 21.88 -33.74 10.11
N PRO A 515 21.22 -34.81 10.60
CA PRO A 515 20.24 -34.71 11.68
C PRO A 515 20.88 -34.31 13.03
N GLU A 516 22.20 -34.40 13.17
CA GLU A 516 22.90 -33.96 14.39
C GLU A 516 22.96 -32.43 14.51
N ARG A 517 22.45 -31.62 13.56
CA ARG A 517 22.51 -30.14 13.72
C ARG A 517 21.81 -29.66 14.99
N LEU A 518 20.71 -30.30 15.39
CA LEU A 518 20.06 -29.98 16.67
C LEU A 518 20.96 -30.32 17.86
N CYS A 519 21.64 -31.48 17.82
CA CYS A 519 22.66 -31.85 18.81
C CYS A 519 23.86 -30.87 18.80
N LYS A 520 24.29 -30.39 17.62
CA LYS A 520 25.35 -29.38 17.48
C LYS A 520 24.92 -28.03 18.03
N LEU A 521 23.67 -27.61 17.84
CA LEU A 521 23.11 -26.40 18.46
C LEU A 521 23.06 -26.55 19.98
N LEU A 522 22.57 -27.69 20.51
CA LEU A 522 22.58 -27.99 21.95
C LEU A 522 24.01 -27.95 22.51
N ASN A 523 24.96 -28.63 21.86
CA ASN A 523 26.38 -28.63 22.24
C ASN A 523 26.99 -27.21 22.22
N GLN A 524 26.68 -26.40 21.20
CA GLN A 524 27.09 -24.99 21.10
C GLN A 524 26.46 -24.08 22.16
N CYS A 525 25.43 -24.54 22.85
CA CYS A 525 24.78 -23.86 23.97
C CYS A 525 25.14 -24.49 25.33
N GLY A 526 26.10 -25.43 25.38
CA GLY A 526 26.51 -26.12 26.61
C GLY A 526 25.59 -27.25 27.08
N LEU A 527 24.59 -27.63 26.29
CA LEU A 527 23.52 -28.57 26.66
C LEU A 527 23.81 -30.02 26.24
N SER A 528 25.09 -30.39 26.04
CA SER A 528 25.49 -31.70 25.50
C SER A 528 25.06 -32.89 26.34
N ASN A 529 24.92 -32.71 27.65
CA ASN A 529 24.62 -33.79 28.60
C ASN A 529 23.11 -33.91 28.88
N CYS A 530 22.31 -32.92 28.48
CA CYS A 530 20.88 -32.86 28.80
C CYS A 530 20.03 -33.89 28.02
N LEU A 531 20.59 -34.53 26.99
CA LEU A 531 19.98 -35.65 26.28
C LEU A 531 20.36 -37.02 26.87
N THR A 532 21.40 -37.10 27.72
CA THR A 532 21.92 -38.37 28.26
C THR A 532 21.56 -38.63 29.72
N GLU A 533 21.17 -37.61 30.50
CA GLU A 533 20.97 -37.74 31.95
C GLU A 533 19.50 -37.92 32.40
N ASN A 534 18.51 -37.76 31.51
CA ASN A 534 17.08 -37.90 31.85
C ASN A 534 16.57 -39.37 31.87
N ASN A 535 17.37 -40.30 32.36
CA ASN A 535 16.95 -41.69 32.63
C ASN A 535 16.58 -41.94 34.11
N GLU A 536 16.66 -40.91 34.97
CA GLU A 536 16.06 -40.97 36.31
C GLU A 536 14.66 -40.37 36.26
N THR A 537 13.67 -41.22 36.50
CA THR A 537 12.24 -40.87 36.54
C THR A 537 11.91 -40.05 37.78
N ASP A 538 11.72 -38.75 37.61
CA ASP A 538 10.93 -37.94 38.54
C ASP A 538 9.49 -37.78 38.04
N ALA A 539 8.55 -37.77 38.99
CA ALA A 539 7.14 -38.05 38.75
C ALA A 539 6.32 -36.84 38.25
N ASP A 540 6.50 -36.47 36.98
CA ASP A 540 5.46 -35.82 36.16
C ASP A 540 5.75 -36.07 34.67
N GLY A 541 5.12 -37.10 34.11
CA GLY A 541 5.47 -37.67 32.80
C GLY A 541 5.17 -36.73 31.62
N VAL A 542 6.21 -36.31 30.91
CA VAL A 542 6.12 -35.59 29.63
C VAL A 542 7.13 -36.17 28.65
N ASP A 543 6.66 -36.95 27.68
CA ASP A 543 7.52 -37.46 26.61
C ASP A 543 8.20 -36.33 25.82
N LEU A 544 9.50 -36.49 25.59
CA LEU A 544 10.20 -35.83 24.50
C LEU A 544 10.03 -36.69 23.23
N PRO A 545 9.78 -36.10 22.05
CA PRO A 545 9.64 -36.89 20.82
C PRO A 545 10.96 -37.59 20.48
N GLY A 546 11.00 -38.91 20.64
CA GLY A 546 12.19 -39.72 20.47
C GLY A 546 12.71 -39.70 19.03
N THR A 547 13.86 -39.08 18.81
CA THR A 547 14.70 -39.36 17.66
C THR A 547 15.36 -40.72 17.86
N HIS A 548 14.83 -41.77 17.22
CA HIS A 548 15.49 -43.07 17.17
C HIS A 548 16.85 -42.95 16.45
N LEU A 549 17.92 -42.86 17.23
CA LEU A 549 19.27 -43.21 16.79
C LEU A 549 19.41 -44.73 16.90
N PRO A 550 19.96 -45.43 15.89
CA PRO A 550 20.23 -46.86 16.00
C PRO A 550 21.42 -47.09 16.94
N GLU A 551 21.25 -47.94 17.94
CA GLU A 551 22.31 -48.34 18.88
C GLU A 551 23.44 -49.12 18.20
N ASP A 552 24.62 -49.08 18.82
CA ASP A 552 25.91 -49.49 18.24
C ASP A 552 26.02 -50.96 17.79
N GLY A 553 26.57 -51.14 16.60
CA GLY A 553 27.13 -52.41 16.13
C GLY A 553 28.52 -52.68 16.71
N LEU A 554 28.57 -53.31 17.89
CA LEU A 554 29.69 -54.09 18.47
C LEU A 554 31.05 -54.02 17.74
N VAL A 555 32.03 -53.32 18.31
CA VAL A 555 33.45 -53.44 17.94
C VAL A 555 34.11 -54.56 18.76
N PRO A 556 34.63 -55.65 18.15
CA PRO A 556 35.45 -56.61 18.87
C PRO A 556 36.91 -56.14 18.95
N ALA A 557 37.45 -56.11 20.16
CA ALA A 557 38.83 -55.72 20.42
C ALA A 557 39.84 -56.77 19.89
N LEU A 558 40.90 -56.32 19.21
CA LEU A 558 42.11 -57.12 18.97
C LEU A 558 43.37 -56.30 19.20
N GLY A 559 44.23 -56.81 20.08
CA GLY A 559 45.54 -56.28 20.43
C GLY A 559 46.64 -56.63 19.40
N PRO A 560 47.90 -56.26 19.69
CA PRO A 560 48.87 -55.92 18.64
C PRO A 560 49.77 -57.07 18.19
N ASN A 561 50.15 -57.07 16.90
CA ASN A 561 51.53 -57.17 16.39
C ASN A 561 51.60 -57.57 14.89
N GLY A 562 52.71 -57.23 14.22
CA GLY A 562 53.32 -58.16 13.27
C GLY A 562 53.04 -58.00 11.76
N ALA A 563 53.69 -57.01 11.13
CA ALA A 563 54.34 -57.07 9.82
C ALA A 563 53.83 -58.02 8.70
N LYS A 564 53.46 -57.45 7.53
CA LYS A 564 54.21 -57.52 6.23
C LYS A 564 53.42 -56.93 5.05
N ARG A 565 54.08 -56.11 4.22
CA ARG A 565 53.72 -55.90 2.79
C ARG A 565 54.24 -57.10 1.97
N PRO A 566 53.74 -57.39 0.74
CA PRO A 566 54.29 -56.72 -0.45
C PRO A 566 53.32 -56.50 -1.65
N TYR A 567 53.56 -55.42 -2.43
CA TYR A 567 53.66 -55.37 -3.92
C TYR A 567 52.44 -55.71 -4.83
N TYR A 568 52.19 -55.11 -6.01
CA TYR A 568 52.67 -53.88 -6.72
C TYR A 568 51.86 -53.69 -8.04
N GLN A 569 52.15 -52.64 -8.83
CA GLN A 569 51.81 -52.41 -10.26
C GLN A 569 50.35 -52.03 -10.65
N ASP A 570 50.09 -51.10 -11.58
CA ASP A 570 50.95 -50.11 -12.26
C ASP A 570 50.16 -48.88 -12.77
N PHE A 571 50.84 -47.75 -12.96
CA PHE A 571 50.34 -46.53 -13.65
C PHE A 571 50.53 -46.64 -15.19
N PRO A 572 49.89 -45.75 -15.97
CA PRO A 572 50.71 -44.66 -16.52
C PRO A 572 50.11 -43.25 -16.36
N GLU A 573 50.99 -42.42 -15.82
CA GLU A 573 51.00 -40.98 -15.55
C GLU A 573 51.02 -40.07 -16.81
N ILE A 574 51.11 -38.75 -16.56
CA ILE A 574 51.43 -37.61 -17.48
C ILE A 574 50.18 -36.88 -18.07
N ALA A 575 50.01 -35.53 -18.01
CA ALA A 575 50.90 -34.43 -17.58
C ALA A 575 50.21 -33.15 -17.02
N VAL A 576 51.02 -32.33 -16.32
CA VAL A 576 51.11 -30.83 -16.29
C VAL A 576 49.81 -29.99 -16.15
N LEU A 577 49.47 -29.40 -14.99
CA LEU A 577 50.03 -28.18 -14.31
C LEU A 577 49.73 -26.80 -14.99
N PRO A 578 49.70 -25.67 -14.23
CA PRO A 578 48.56 -24.73 -14.27
C PRO A 578 48.91 -23.29 -14.70
N TYR A 579 47.90 -22.49 -15.07
CA TYR A 579 47.97 -21.00 -15.12
C TYR A 579 46.64 -20.39 -14.63
N LEU A 580 46.63 -19.54 -13.60
CA LEU A 580 46.85 -18.08 -13.62
C LEU A 580 45.74 -17.30 -14.37
N GLY A 581 45.09 -16.37 -13.69
CA GLY A 581 43.91 -15.67 -14.22
C GLY A 581 44.21 -14.41 -15.03
N ASN A 582 43.17 -13.85 -15.64
CA ASN A 582 43.07 -12.40 -15.84
C ASN A 582 41.64 -11.95 -16.16
N SER A 583 41.34 -10.69 -15.84
CA SER A 583 40.13 -10.00 -16.26
C SER A 583 40.11 -9.74 -17.77
N LEU A 584 38.93 -9.58 -18.39
CA LEU A 584 38.71 -8.51 -19.37
C LEU A 584 37.21 -8.23 -19.66
N LYS A 585 36.95 -7.01 -20.13
CA LYS A 585 35.62 -6.45 -20.44
C LYS A 585 35.29 -6.64 -21.94
N ARG A 586 34.01 -6.86 -22.30
CA ARG A 586 33.16 -5.99 -23.17
C ARG A 586 32.03 -6.72 -23.94
N ARG A 587 30.82 -6.13 -23.84
CA ARG A 587 29.80 -5.85 -24.88
C ARG A 587 29.40 -6.93 -25.93
N PHE A 588 28.09 -7.16 -26.08
CA PHE A 588 27.24 -6.85 -27.26
C PHE A 588 25.76 -6.83 -26.77
N VAL A 589 24.96 -5.77 -26.96
CA VAL A 589 23.86 -5.60 -27.96
C VAL A 589 23.01 -6.88 -28.15
N GLY A 590 21.66 -6.91 -28.11
CA GLY A 590 20.65 -5.84 -28.06
C GLY A 590 19.63 -5.97 -29.21
N LEU A 591 18.46 -6.58 -28.95
CA LEU A 591 17.26 -6.69 -29.81
C LEU A 591 16.14 -7.26 -28.93
N LEU A 592 15.16 -6.51 -28.40
CA LEU A 592 14.03 -5.81 -29.02
C LEU A 592 13.11 -6.68 -29.89
N SER A 593 11.85 -6.74 -29.44
CA SER A 593 10.72 -7.50 -29.97
C SER A 593 10.16 -6.92 -31.26
N THR A 594 9.79 -7.79 -32.19
CA THR A 594 9.11 -7.47 -33.45
C THR A 594 7.60 -7.32 -33.27
N PHE A 595 7.03 -6.20 -33.76
CA PHE A 595 5.67 -6.15 -34.31
C PHE A 595 5.69 -5.26 -35.57
N PRO A 596 5.00 -5.64 -36.67
CA PRO A 596 5.12 -4.95 -37.95
C PRO A 596 4.11 -3.81 -38.12
N LEU A 597 4.55 -2.70 -38.71
CA LEU A 597 3.71 -1.69 -39.36
C LEU A 597 4.33 -1.26 -40.70
N SER A 598 3.69 -1.65 -41.79
CA SER A 598 3.79 -0.99 -43.09
C SER A 598 2.53 -0.13 -43.27
N GLY A 599 2.53 1.05 -43.91
CA GLY A 599 3.61 1.85 -44.51
C GLY A 599 2.95 2.95 -45.38
N GLY A 600 3.51 4.17 -45.50
CA GLY A 600 2.77 5.28 -46.15
C GLY A 600 3.51 6.62 -46.32
N LEU A 601 4.74 6.58 -46.85
CA LEU A 601 5.61 7.73 -47.14
C LEU A 601 4.99 8.90 -47.96
N LYS A 602 5.28 10.15 -47.55
CA LYS A 602 6.09 11.20 -48.27
C LYS A 602 6.00 12.55 -47.52
N ARG A 603 7.10 13.11 -46.99
CA ARG A 603 8.02 14.12 -47.60
C ARG A 603 7.28 15.31 -48.24
N PHE A 604 7.56 16.57 -47.88
CA PHE A 604 8.82 17.27 -48.16
C PHE A 604 9.18 18.42 -47.19
N PHE A 605 10.49 18.68 -47.08
CA PHE A 605 11.18 19.90 -46.57
C PHE A 605 11.54 20.80 -47.80
N PRO A 606 11.99 22.07 -47.69
CA PRO A 606 13.01 22.62 -46.77
C PRO A 606 12.50 23.55 -45.65
#